data_AF-A0A1G6PJE0-F1
#
_entry.id   AF-A0A1G6PJE0-F1
#
_cell.length_a   1.000
_cell.length_b   1.000
_cell.length_c   1.000
_cell.angle_alpha   90.00
_cell.angle_beta   90.00
_cell.angle_gamma   90.00
#
_symmetry.space_group_name_H-M   'P 1'
#
loop_
_entity.id
_entity.type
_entity.pdbx_description
1 polymer ?
#
loop_
_entity_poly.entity_id
_entity_poly.type
_entity_poly.pdbx_seq_one_letter_code
_entity_poly.pdbx_strand_id
1 'polypeptide(L)'
;MASDLEIARAATLQPIGAIAARAGIPEEALIPYGRHKAKIDLAFLRTQSARPKGRLVLVTGISPTPAGEGKTTTTIGLGDALNALGTRTMICLREPSLGPCFGVKGGATGGGHAQVAPMEEINLHFTGDFHAITSANNLLAAMIDNHIYWGNALGLDARRITWRRAVDMNDRALRGIVGSLGGVANGFPREDAFDITVASEVMAIFCLATDLEDLQARLGRIIVGSTREGQPVTARDLKADGAMAALLRDAFAPNLVQTLEGSPALVHGGPFANIAHGCNSVAATRLGLSLADVVVTEAGFGADLGAEKFLDIKCPSAGLAPEACVVVATVRALKMHGGVAKADLGREDVAALKRGVVNLARHVENMQKFGLGVVVALNAFTTDTGAEIAAVQEAMSALGTEAVLCTHWADGAAGAAELAQAVLRRMETGTTRFAPLYTAGLQLEAKLRRIATEIYRAADVQIPGAVAAKLRRFEEMGFAHVPVCVAKTQYSFSADPTALGAPVGHVLPVRDVRLSAGAGFVVAICGEIMTMPGLPRRPAAESIGLDATGAIDGLF
;
A
#
# COMPACT_ATOMS: atom_id res chain seq x y z
N MET A 1 -5.77 -14.22 -26.38
CA MET A 1 -4.59 -13.50 -25.85
C MET A 1 -3.88 -14.43 -24.90
N ALA A 2 -2.56 -14.40 -24.88
CA ALA A 2 -1.78 -15.12 -23.87
C ALA A 2 -2.15 -14.61 -22.48
N SER A 3 -2.13 -15.49 -21.49
CA SER A 3 -2.26 -15.16 -20.07
C SER A 3 -1.08 -14.32 -19.60
N ASP A 4 -1.25 -13.60 -18.49
CA ASP A 4 -0.18 -12.78 -17.89
C ASP A 4 1.07 -13.62 -17.59
N LEU A 5 0.90 -14.85 -17.13
CA LEU A 5 2.00 -15.78 -16.84
C LEU A 5 2.72 -16.23 -18.12
N GLU A 6 1.98 -16.56 -19.19
CA GLU A 6 2.58 -16.91 -20.48
C GLU A 6 3.40 -15.75 -21.05
N ILE A 7 2.91 -14.51 -20.93
CA ILE A 7 3.65 -13.31 -21.34
C ILE A 7 4.92 -13.15 -20.49
N ALA A 8 4.81 -13.29 -19.16
CA ALA A 8 5.93 -13.16 -18.25
C ALA A 8 7.03 -14.21 -18.50
N ARG A 9 6.64 -15.47 -18.78
CA ARG A 9 7.56 -16.57 -19.09
C ARG A 9 8.24 -16.43 -20.46
N ALA A 10 7.55 -15.83 -21.43
CA ALA A 10 8.10 -15.59 -22.76
C ALA A 10 9.12 -14.42 -22.78
N ALA A 11 9.12 -13.56 -21.76
CA ALA A 11 10.01 -12.40 -21.70
C ALA A 11 11.47 -12.81 -21.44
N THR A 12 12.40 -12.24 -22.21
CA THR A 12 13.84 -12.42 -21.98
C THR A 12 14.33 -11.34 -21.01
N LEU A 13 14.42 -11.70 -19.73
CA LEU A 13 14.87 -10.77 -18.69
C LEU A 13 16.37 -10.47 -18.80
N GLN A 14 16.74 -9.20 -18.62
CA GLN A 14 18.15 -8.81 -18.57
C GLN A 14 18.79 -9.27 -17.24
N PRO A 15 20.10 -9.52 -17.21
CA PRO A 15 20.82 -9.69 -15.96
C PRO A 15 20.65 -8.45 -15.07
N ILE A 16 20.47 -8.65 -13.77
CA ILE A 16 20.16 -7.54 -12.86
C ILE A 16 21.26 -6.47 -12.82
N GLY A 17 22.52 -6.83 -13.07
CA GLY A 17 23.63 -5.87 -13.20
C GLY A 17 23.44 -4.87 -14.34
N ALA A 18 22.84 -5.27 -15.47
CA ALA A 18 22.56 -4.36 -16.58
C ALA A 18 21.46 -3.34 -16.21
N ILE A 19 20.44 -3.79 -15.48
CA ILE A 19 19.37 -2.94 -14.96
C ILE A 19 19.91 -1.96 -13.92
N ALA A 20 20.78 -2.43 -13.02
CA ALA A 20 21.46 -1.62 -12.04
C ALA A 20 22.33 -0.53 -12.70
N ALA A 21 23.14 -0.89 -13.71
CA ALA A 21 23.95 0.07 -14.46
C ALA A 21 23.08 1.17 -15.11
N ARG A 22 21.93 0.79 -15.70
CA ARG A 22 20.95 1.75 -16.25
C ARG A 22 20.39 2.68 -15.18
N ALA A 23 20.16 2.19 -13.96
CA ALA A 23 19.71 2.97 -12.82
C ALA A 23 20.84 3.77 -12.12
N GLY A 24 22.09 3.67 -12.60
CA GLY A 24 23.25 4.32 -11.97
C GLY A 24 23.67 3.70 -10.64
N ILE A 25 23.38 2.40 -10.44
CA ILE A 25 23.79 1.61 -9.28
C ILE A 25 25.03 0.80 -9.67
N PRO A 26 26.17 0.97 -8.97
CA PRO A 26 27.39 0.23 -9.31
C PRO A 26 27.30 -1.23 -8.84
N GLU A 27 28.08 -2.11 -9.47
CA GLU A 27 27.99 -3.56 -9.25
C GLU A 27 28.30 -3.95 -7.79
N GLU A 28 29.24 -3.27 -7.13
CA GLU A 28 29.60 -3.48 -5.73
C GLU A 28 28.47 -3.14 -4.74
N ALA A 29 27.47 -2.37 -5.18
CA ALA A 29 26.29 -2.04 -4.39
C ALA A 29 25.13 -3.03 -4.58
N LEU A 30 25.32 -4.08 -5.38
CA LEU A 30 24.33 -5.13 -5.59
C LEU A 30 24.62 -6.34 -4.72
N ILE A 31 23.57 -6.87 -4.10
CA ILE A 31 23.56 -8.16 -3.42
C ILE A 31 22.62 -9.07 -4.22
N PRO A 32 23.13 -9.87 -5.18
CA PRO A 32 22.29 -10.64 -6.09
C PRO A 32 21.51 -11.76 -5.38
N TYR A 33 20.25 -11.91 -5.76
CA TYR A 33 19.39 -13.03 -5.39
C TYR A 33 19.04 -13.78 -6.68
N GLY A 34 19.95 -14.63 -7.14
CA GLY A 34 19.87 -15.19 -8.49
C GLY A 34 20.27 -14.16 -9.55
N ARG A 35 19.76 -14.30 -10.78
CA ARG A 35 20.23 -13.53 -11.95
C ARG A 35 19.43 -12.25 -12.23
N HIS A 36 18.17 -12.18 -11.79
CA HIS A 36 17.20 -11.18 -12.23
C HIS A 36 16.63 -10.30 -11.10
N LYS A 37 17.16 -10.42 -9.88
CA LYS A 37 16.80 -9.57 -8.74
C LYS A 37 17.98 -9.43 -7.79
N ALA A 38 18.05 -8.29 -7.10
CA ALA A 38 19.11 -8.00 -6.14
C ALA A 38 18.60 -7.10 -5.02
N LYS A 39 19.18 -7.19 -3.83
CA LYS A 39 19.08 -6.12 -2.84
C LYS A 39 20.12 -5.05 -3.13
N ILE A 40 19.78 -3.80 -2.81
CA ILE A 40 20.71 -2.66 -2.94
C ILE A 40 21.36 -2.39 -1.59
N ASP A 41 22.68 -2.40 -1.55
CA ASP A 41 23.47 -2.30 -0.33
C ASP A 41 23.13 -1.05 0.51
N LEU A 42 23.09 -1.24 1.83
CA LEU A 42 22.71 -0.18 2.78
C LEU A 42 23.77 0.92 2.90
N ALA A 43 25.05 0.64 2.66
CA ALA A 43 26.08 1.66 2.62
C ALA A 43 25.88 2.55 1.38
N PHE A 44 25.58 1.96 0.22
CA PHE A 44 25.21 2.72 -0.97
C PHE A 44 23.98 3.60 -0.72
N LEU A 45 22.92 3.07 -0.12
CA LEU A 45 21.71 3.84 0.22
C LEU A 45 22.02 5.10 1.05
N ARG A 46 22.95 5.02 2.02
CA ARG A 46 23.38 6.17 2.83
C ARG A 46 24.05 7.25 1.99
N THR A 47 24.89 6.88 1.03
CA THR A 47 25.57 7.84 0.14
C THR A 47 24.60 8.64 -0.74
N GLN A 48 23.40 8.10 -0.99
CA GLN A 48 22.40 8.74 -1.84
C GLN A 48 21.57 9.81 -1.12
N SER A 49 21.60 9.85 0.21
CA SER A 49 20.76 10.74 1.03
C SER A 49 20.98 12.24 0.78
N ALA A 50 22.17 12.63 0.28
CA ALA A 50 22.56 14.01 0.02
C ALA A 50 22.35 14.47 -1.44
N ARG A 51 21.91 13.58 -2.34
CA ARG A 51 21.73 13.94 -3.76
C ARG A 51 20.47 14.77 -3.97
N PRO A 52 20.45 15.65 -4.99
CA PRO A 52 19.21 16.28 -5.45
C PRO A 52 18.16 15.22 -5.75
N LYS A 53 16.93 15.46 -5.31
CA LYS A 53 15.80 14.56 -5.56
C LYS A 53 15.25 14.85 -6.96
N GLY A 54 14.97 13.80 -7.71
CA GLY A 54 14.11 13.83 -8.89
C GLY A 54 12.66 14.09 -8.51
N ARG A 55 11.79 13.92 -9.50
CA ARG A 55 10.38 14.30 -9.45
C ARG A 55 9.52 13.11 -9.06
N LEU A 56 8.47 13.33 -8.28
CA LEU A 56 7.64 12.25 -7.74
C LEU A 56 6.24 12.26 -8.35
N VAL A 57 5.83 11.12 -8.91
CA VAL A 57 4.50 10.89 -9.48
C VAL A 57 3.78 9.82 -8.66
N LEU A 58 2.58 10.16 -8.18
CA LEU A 58 1.70 9.23 -7.48
C LEU A 58 0.62 8.67 -8.41
N VAL A 59 0.57 7.37 -8.55
CA VAL A 59 -0.52 6.64 -9.22
C VAL A 59 -1.52 6.14 -8.19
N THR A 60 -2.79 6.49 -8.38
CA THR A 60 -3.93 6.05 -7.57
C THR A 60 -5.06 5.61 -8.48
N GLY A 61 -6.21 5.23 -7.94
CA GLY A 61 -7.39 4.85 -8.71
C GLY A 61 -8.68 5.41 -8.14
N ILE A 62 -9.75 5.19 -8.87
CA ILE A 62 -11.11 5.32 -8.35
C ILE A 62 -11.38 4.30 -7.24
N SER A 63 -12.56 4.40 -6.62
CA SER A 63 -12.98 3.40 -5.63
C SER A 63 -13.01 2.01 -6.31
N PRO A 64 -12.31 0.99 -5.79
CA PRO A 64 -12.22 -0.29 -6.48
C PRO A 64 -13.58 -0.94 -6.73
N THR A 65 -13.69 -1.65 -7.85
CA THR A 65 -14.87 -2.42 -8.23
C THR A 65 -14.47 -3.85 -8.59
N PRO A 66 -15.41 -4.81 -8.55
CA PRO A 66 -15.17 -6.16 -9.05
C PRO A 66 -14.82 -6.27 -10.55
N ALA A 67 -14.90 -5.18 -11.31
CA ALA A 67 -14.49 -5.12 -12.71
C ALA A 67 -12.97 -4.99 -12.88
N GLY A 68 -12.28 -4.42 -11.88
CA GLY A 68 -10.85 -4.14 -11.92
C GLY A 68 -10.51 -2.84 -12.65
N GLU A 69 -9.56 -2.10 -12.08
CA GLU A 69 -9.16 -0.79 -12.62
C GLU A 69 -7.78 -0.83 -13.30
N GLY A 70 -6.92 -1.80 -12.97
CA GLY A 70 -5.58 -1.91 -13.58
C GLY A 70 -4.55 -0.90 -13.08
N LYS A 71 -4.67 -0.39 -11.84
CA LYS A 71 -3.78 0.65 -11.28
C LYS A 71 -2.29 0.30 -11.40
N THR A 72 -1.90 -0.89 -10.94
CA THR A 72 -0.48 -1.31 -10.96
C THR A 72 0.05 -1.51 -12.37
N THR A 73 -0.80 -1.98 -13.28
CA THR A 73 -0.51 -2.03 -14.72
C THR A 73 -0.21 -0.63 -15.26
N THR A 74 -0.97 0.39 -14.86
CA THR A 74 -0.70 1.79 -15.22
C THR A 74 0.58 2.32 -14.60
N THR A 75 0.88 1.99 -13.33
CA THR A 75 2.14 2.39 -12.68
C THR A 75 3.34 1.90 -13.47
N ILE A 76 3.29 0.64 -13.94
CA ILE A 76 4.37 0.02 -14.72
C ILE A 76 4.42 0.61 -16.13
N GLY A 77 3.29 0.62 -16.83
CA GLY A 77 3.20 1.15 -18.21
C GLY A 77 3.61 2.61 -18.31
N LEU A 78 3.27 3.45 -17.31
CA LEU A 78 3.73 4.84 -17.24
C LEU A 78 5.25 4.92 -17.08
N GLY A 79 5.84 4.11 -16.20
CA GLY A 79 7.29 4.09 -16.02
C GLY A 79 8.03 3.63 -17.28
N ASP A 80 7.52 2.61 -17.96
CA ASP A 80 8.06 2.13 -19.24
C ASP A 80 7.94 3.21 -20.33
N ALA A 81 6.77 3.86 -20.46
CA ALA A 81 6.55 4.93 -21.41
C ALA A 81 7.47 6.15 -21.16
N LEU A 82 7.69 6.55 -19.90
CA LEU A 82 8.61 7.64 -19.58
C LEU A 82 10.06 7.30 -19.97
N ASN A 83 10.51 6.07 -19.71
CA ASN A 83 11.82 5.60 -20.14
C ASN A 83 11.94 5.55 -21.67
N ALA A 84 10.90 5.10 -22.37
CA ALA A 84 10.84 5.08 -23.83
C ALA A 84 10.91 6.49 -24.45
N LEU A 85 10.40 7.50 -23.74
CA LEU A 85 10.52 8.93 -24.10
C LEU A 85 11.88 9.54 -23.69
N GLY A 86 12.81 8.76 -23.13
CA GLY A 86 14.14 9.22 -22.73
C GLY A 86 14.22 9.87 -21.35
N THR A 87 13.14 9.85 -20.56
CA THR A 87 13.17 10.32 -19.17
C THR A 87 13.65 9.19 -18.27
N ARG A 88 14.80 9.36 -17.60
CA ARG A 88 15.33 8.33 -16.69
C ARG A 88 14.37 8.12 -15.52
N THR A 89 13.66 7.01 -15.53
CA THR A 89 12.53 6.76 -14.63
C THR A 89 12.71 5.49 -13.83
N MET A 90 12.39 5.56 -12.54
CA MET A 90 12.31 4.38 -11.65
C MET A 90 10.88 4.16 -11.16
N ILE A 91 10.48 2.90 -11.09
CA ILE A 91 9.17 2.48 -10.58
C ILE A 91 9.33 2.00 -9.13
N CYS A 92 8.36 2.30 -8.26
CA CYS A 92 8.34 1.89 -6.86
C CYS A 92 7.01 1.22 -6.49
N LEU A 93 7.05 -0.09 -6.22
CA LEU A 93 5.89 -0.93 -5.94
C LEU A 93 5.99 -1.61 -4.57
N ARG A 94 4.85 -2.16 -4.14
CA ARG A 94 4.74 -2.99 -2.94
C ARG A 94 4.99 -4.44 -3.28
N GLU A 95 5.60 -5.16 -2.34
CA GLU A 95 5.61 -6.62 -2.35
C GLU A 95 4.21 -7.15 -2.00
N PRO A 96 3.67 -8.13 -2.75
CA PRO A 96 2.44 -8.81 -2.39
C PRO A 96 2.63 -9.74 -1.19
N SER A 97 1.58 -9.88 -0.37
CA SER A 97 1.51 -10.94 0.65
C SER A 97 1.38 -12.31 -0.01
N LEU A 98 2.07 -13.30 0.56
CA LEU A 98 2.12 -14.67 0.09
C LEU A 98 0.79 -15.41 0.30
N GLY A 99 0.14 -15.21 1.46
CA GLY A 99 -1.11 -15.90 1.83
C GLY A 99 -2.24 -15.82 0.78
N PRO A 100 -2.55 -14.63 0.24
CA PRO A 100 -3.55 -14.45 -0.83
C PRO A 100 -3.33 -15.24 -2.12
N CYS A 101 -2.08 -15.55 -2.48
CA CYS A 101 -1.74 -16.35 -3.67
C CYS A 101 -2.31 -17.76 -3.59
N PHE A 102 -2.40 -18.32 -2.38
CA PHE A 102 -3.00 -19.64 -2.12
C PHE A 102 -4.53 -19.59 -1.94
N GLY A 103 -5.12 -18.40 -1.96
CA GLY A 103 -6.54 -18.15 -1.75
C GLY A 103 -7.31 -17.90 -3.04
N VAL A 104 -7.43 -16.63 -3.41
CA VAL A 104 -8.31 -16.13 -4.50
C VAL A 104 -7.55 -15.21 -5.48
N LYS A 105 -6.40 -14.65 -5.08
CA LYS A 105 -5.78 -13.55 -5.80
C LYS A 105 -4.49 -14.00 -6.50
N GLY A 106 -4.47 -13.94 -7.84
CA GLY A 106 -3.25 -13.95 -8.63
C GLY A 106 -2.64 -12.54 -8.72
N GLY A 107 -1.32 -12.45 -8.63
CA GLY A 107 -0.43 -11.35 -9.09
C GLY A 107 -0.69 -9.92 -8.59
N ALA A 108 0.29 -9.30 -7.91
CA ALA A 108 0.34 -7.83 -7.73
C ALA A 108 1.44 -7.15 -8.57
N THR A 109 1.85 -7.79 -9.67
CA THR A 109 3.02 -7.44 -10.48
C THR A 109 2.66 -6.76 -11.80
N GLY A 110 1.46 -6.19 -11.92
CA GLY A 110 0.95 -5.62 -13.17
C GLY A 110 0.08 -6.64 -13.95
N GLY A 111 0.02 -6.48 -15.27
CA GLY A 111 -0.69 -7.41 -16.15
C GLY A 111 -0.40 -7.13 -17.63
N GLY A 112 -0.63 -8.11 -18.50
CA GLY A 112 -0.41 -8.00 -19.94
C GLY A 112 1.05 -7.72 -20.27
N HIS A 113 1.32 -6.75 -21.12
CA HIS A 113 2.68 -6.33 -21.48
C HIS A 113 3.32 -5.33 -20.49
N ALA A 114 2.58 -4.89 -19.47
CA ALA A 114 3.07 -3.99 -18.43
C ALA A 114 3.13 -4.73 -17.08
N GLN A 115 4.20 -5.50 -16.91
CA GLN A 115 4.48 -6.29 -15.71
C GLN A 115 5.89 -6.04 -15.14
N VAL A 116 6.06 -6.26 -13.84
CA VAL A 116 7.37 -6.44 -13.19
C VAL A 116 7.69 -7.93 -13.06
N ALA A 117 8.96 -8.27 -13.25
CA ALA A 117 9.44 -9.64 -13.30
C ALA A 117 10.75 -9.81 -12.52
N PRO A 118 11.06 -11.01 -11.99
CA PRO A 118 10.33 -12.29 -12.17
C PRO A 118 9.04 -12.41 -11.32
N MET A 119 7.91 -12.64 -11.99
CA MET A 119 6.56 -12.59 -11.39
C MET A 119 6.34 -13.64 -10.30
N GLU A 120 6.71 -14.90 -10.57
CA GLU A 120 6.53 -16.01 -9.62
C GLU A 120 7.31 -15.77 -8.31
N GLU A 121 8.54 -15.27 -8.44
CA GLU A 121 9.40 -15.01 -7.28
C GLU A 121 8.86 -13.86 -6.43
N ILE A 122 8.39 -12.77 -7.06
CA ILE A 122 7.79 -11.63 -6.36
C ILE A 122 6.51 -12.02 -5.59
N ASN A 123 5.71 -12.94 -6.13
CA ASN A 123 4.46 -13.38 -5.48
C ASN A 123 4.65 -14.47 -4.41
N LEU A 124 5.85 -15.04 -4.28
CA LEU A 124 6.16 -16.06 -3.27
C LEU A 124 7.11 -15.53 -2.21
N HIS A 125 8.33 -16.06 -2.12
CA HIS A 125 9.28 -15.72 -1.06
C HIS A 125 10.13 -14.50 -1.37
N PHE A 126 10.16 -14.09 -2.64
CA PHE A 126 10.96 -13.00 -3.17
C PHE A 126 12.40 -12.96 -2.64
N THR A 127 12.70 -12.01 -1.75
CA THR A 127 14.01 -11.86 -1.09
C THR A 127 13.95 -12.13 0.42
N GLY A 128 12.78 -12.55 0.93
CA GLY A 128 12.58 -12.94 2.33
C GLY A 128 12.15 -11.82 3.27
N ASP A 129 11.80 -10.65 2.76
CA ASP A 129 11.47 -9.47 3.57
C ASP A 129 10.28 -9.74 4.50
N PHE A 130 9.23 -10.38 4.00
CA PHE A 130 8.04 -10.67 4.80
C PHE A 130 8.32 -11.77 5.85
N HIS A 131 9.27 -12.67 5.60
CA HIS A 131 9.74 -13.64 6.60
C HIS A 131 10.50 -12.95 7.74
N ALA A 132 11.36 -11.98 7.41
CA ALA A 132 12.06 -11.18 8.40
C ALA A 132 11.09 -10.36 9.27
N ILE A 133 10.06 -9.76 8.65
CA ILE A 133 9.01 -9.01 9.35
C ILE A 133 8.18 -9.93 10.26
N THR A 134 7.81 -11.12 9.78
CA THR A 134 7.12 -12.14 10.58
C THR A 134 7.97 -12.54 11.79
N SER A 135 9.27 -12.76 11.58
CA SER A 135 10.22 -13.15 12.62
C SER A 135 10.38 -12.04 13.67
N ALA A 136 10.54 -10.79 13.25
CA ALA A 136 10.65 -9.65 14.17
C ALA A 136 9.36 -9.45 14.99
N ASN A 137 8.18 -9.55 14.35
CA ASN A 137 6.89 -9.46 15.03
C ASN A 137 6.75 -10.54 16.12
N ASN A 138 7.06 -11.78 15.75
CA ASN A 138 6.88 -12.93 16.64
C ASN A 138 7.98 -13.03 17.70
N LEU A 139 9.17 -12.49 17.46
CA LEU A 139 10.18 -12.29 18.51
C LEU A 139 9.64 -11.36 19.60
N LEU A 140 9.05 -10.23 19.24
CA LEU A 140 8.44 -9.33 20.23
C LEU A 140 7.33 -10.03 21.02
N ALA A 141 6.46 -10.79 20.34
CA ALA A 141 5.44 -11.59 21.01
C ALA A 141 6.03 -12.61 21.99
N ALA A 142 7.09 -13.32 21.60
CA ALA A 142 7.79 -14.28 22.46
C ALA A 142 8.44 -13.59 23.66
N MET A 143 9.05 -12.41 23.48
CA MET A 143 9.69 -11.65 24.55
C MET A 143 8.66 -11.12 25.57
N ILE A 144 7.46 -10.71 25.12
CA ILE A 144 6.36 -10.33 26.02
C ILE A 144 5.99 -11.48 26.95
N ASP A 145 5.69 -12.66 26.38
CA ASP A 145 5.25 -13.82 27.16
C ASP A 145 6.39 -14.37 28.06
N ASN A 146 7.64 -14.36 27.58
CA ASN A 146 8.81 -14.73 28.36
C ASN A 146 9.05 -13.77 29.56
N HIS A 147 8.84 -12.47 29.36
CA HIS A 147 8.96 -11.49 30.44
C HIS A 147 7.91 -11.73 31.53
N ILE A 148 6.67 -12.06 31.13
CA ILE A 148 5.62 -12.43 32.09
C ILE A 148 5.99 -13.71 32.83
N TYR A 149 6.50 -14.72 32.12
CA TYR A 149 6.93 -15.99 32.69
C TYR A 149 7.98 -15.84 33.80
N TRP A 150 9.03 -15.05 33.58
CA TRP A 150 10.15 -14.91 34.52
C TRP A 150 9.94 -13.88 35.64
N GLY A 151 8.69 -13.51 35.92
CA GLY A 151 8.34 -12.69 37.09
C GLY A 151 7.71 -11.33 36.78
N ASN A 152 7.48 -11.01 35.50
CA ASN A 152 6.69 -9.86 35.06
C ASN A 152 7.07 -8.53 35.75
N ALA A 153 8.37 -8.21 35.78
CA ALA A 153 8.89 -7.05 36.53
C ALA A 153 8.32 -5.69 36.07
N LEU A 154 7.75 -5.63 34.86
CA LEU A 154 7.08 -4.44 34.29
C LEU A 154 5.60 -4.33 34.68
N GLY A 155 5.05 -5.33 35.38
CA GLY A 155 3.65 -5.34 35.81
C GLY A 155 2.65 -5.39 34.66
N LEU A 156 3.02 -5.99 33.51
CA LEU A 156 2.13 -6.16 32.36
C LEU A 156 0.87 -6.92 32.76
N ASP A 157 -0.30 -6.37 32.43
CA ASP A 157 -1.56 -7.09 32.57
C ASP A 157 -1.79 -7.92 31.30
N ALA A 158 -1.77 -9.25 31.42
CA ALA A 158 -1.90 -10.18 30.29
C ALA A 158 -3.21 -9.99 29.50
N ARG A 159 -4.24 -9.41 30.11
CA ARG A 159 -5.55 -9.10 29.48
C ARG A 159 -5.53 -7.79 28.69
N ARG A 160 -4.48 -6.99 28.87
CA ARG A 160 -4.30 -5.67 28.24
C ARG A 160 -3.12 -5.65 27.27
N ILE A 161 -2.65 -6.82 26.86
CA ILE A 161 -1.70 -6.96 25.76
C ILE A 161 -2.46 -6.68 24.46
N THR A 162 -1.97 -5.71 23.70
CA THR A 162 -2.52 -5.35 22.39
C THR A 162 -1.68 -5.92 21.25
N TRP A 163 -0.44 -6.32 21.53
CA TRP A 163 0.43 -6.95 20.54
C TRP A 163 -0.02 -8.38 20.21
N ARG A 164 -0.15 -8.66 18.91
CA ARG A 164 -0.59 -9.96 18.37
C ARG A 164 0.55 -10.64 17.63
N ARG A 165 0.41 -11.94 17.41
CA ARG A 165 1.32 -12.73 16.56
C ARG A 165 1.01 -12.51 15.08
N ALA A 166 1.91 -12.93 14.20
CA ALA A 166 1.74 -12.78 12.76
C ALA A 166 2.15 -14.05 11.98
N VAL A 167 1.45 -14.31 10.88
CA VAL A 167 1.81 -15.34 9.89
C VAL A 167 1.32 -14.91 8.51
N ASP A 168 2.12 -15.08 7.47
CA ASP A 168 1.73 -14.67 6.11
C ASP A 168 0.91 -15.74 5.40
N MET A 169 -0.20 -16.15 6.03
CA MET A 169 -1.15 -17.14 5.52
C MET A 169 -2.58 -16.68 5.80
N ASN A 170 -3.51 -17.07 4.92
CA ASN A 170 -4.94 -16.81 5.10
C ASN A 170 -5.59 -17.83 6.06
N ASP A 171 -5.26 -17.75 7.35
CA ASP A 171 -5.71 -18.71 8.36
C ASP A 171 -6.73 -18.13 9.34
N ARG A 172 -8.02 -18.39 9.08
CA ARG A 172 -9.11 -17.91 9.93
C ARG A 172 -9.13 -18.54 11.33
N ALA A 173 -8.50 -19.71 11.54
CA ALA A 173 -8.53 -20.42 12.82
C ALA A 173 -7.72 -19.68 13.90
N LEU A 174 -6.75 -18.85 13.49
CA LEU A 174 -5.87 -18.11 14.39
C LEU A 174 -6.40 -16.71 14.78
N ARG A 175 -7.63 -16.36 14.37
CA ARG A 175 -8.25 -15.06 14.71
C ARG A 175 -8.51 -14.86 16.20
N GLY A 176 -8.62 -15.94 16.96
CA GLY A 176 -8.76 -15.93 18.41
C GLY A 176 -8.29 -17.26 18.98
N ILE A 177 -7.33 -17.20 19.90
CA ILE A 177 -6.72 -18.37 20.53
C ILE A 177 -6.51 -18.11 22.02
N VAL A 178 -6.18 -19.16 22.77
CA VAL A 178 -5.65 -19.06 24.13
C VAL A 178 -4.23 -19.62 24.12
N GLY A 179 -3.26 -18.77 24.45
CA GLY A 179 -1.84 -19.15 24.51
C GLY A 179 -1.43 -19.75 25.86
N SER A 180 -0.21 -20.29 25.93
CA SER A 180 0.45 -20.69 27.19
C SER A 180 -0.32 -21.67 28.08
N LEU A 181 -0.94 -22.68 27.47
CA LEU A 181 -1.61 -23.79 28.16
C LEU A 181 -0.62 -24.94 28.47
N GLY A 182 -1.04 -25.87 29.33
CA GLY A 182 -0.28 -27.10 29.62
C GLY A 182 0.56 -27.10 30.90
N GLY A 183 0.27 -26.20 31.85
CA GLY A 183 0.87 -26.20 33.19
C GLY A 183 2.01 -25.20 33.36
N VAL A 184 2.64 -25.24 34.54
CA VAL A 184 3.59 -24.20 35.02
C VAL A 184 4.75 -23.94 34.06
N ALA A 185 5.28 -24.98 33.42
CA ALA A 185 6.42 -24.83 32.50
C ALA A 185 6.10 -24.05 31.22
N ASN A 186 4.82 -23.88 30.87
CA ASN A 186 4.40 -23.38 29.55
C ASN A 186 3.90 -21.92 29.56
N GLY A 187 3.95 -21.23 30.69
CA GLY A 187 3.57 -19.83 30.81
C GLY A 187 2.26 -19.58 31.57
N PHE A 188 1.71 -18.38 31.35
CA PHE A 188 0.46 -17.92 31.96
C PHE A 188 -0.62 -17.81 30.88
N PRO A 189 -1.74 -18.54 31.00
CA PRO A 189 -2.80 -18.51 30.00
C PRO A 189 -3.35 -17.11 29.73
N ARG A 190 -3.51 -16.75 28.46
CA ARG A 190 -4.16 -15.50 28.04
C ARG A 190 -4.83 -15.65 26.67
N GLU A 191 -5.82 -14.81 26.42
CA GLU A 191 -6.35 -14.61 25.07
C GLU A 191 -5.27 -13.98 24.18
N ASP A 192 -5.20 -14.46 22.95
CA ASP A 192 -4.27 -13.97 21.93
C ASP A 192 -4.86 -14.18 20.54
N ALA A 193 -4.19 -13.70 19.51
CA ALA A 193 -4.56 -13.96 18.13
C ALA A 193 -3.41 -13.68 17.15
N PHE A 194 -3.58 -14.12 15.91
CA PHE A 194 -2.70 -13.80 14.80
C PHE A 194 -3.35 -12.81 13.84
N ASP A 195 -2.52 -11.98 13.24
CA ASP A 195 -2.82 -11.18 12.05
C ASP A 195 -1.98 -11.66 10.86
N ILE A 196 -2.40 -11.35 9.64
CA ILE A 196 -1.54 -11.60 8.48
C ILE A 196 -0.32 -10.67 8.55
N THR A 197 0.87 -11.13 8.14
CA THR A 197 2.13 -10.38 8.34
C THR A 197 2.09 -8.93 7.86
N VAL A 198 1.46 -8.67 6.71
CA VAL A 198 1.30 -7.31 6.15
C VAL A 198 0.40 -6.37 6.98
N ALA A 199 -0.35 -6.89 7.95
CA ALA A 199 -1.14 -6.15 8.91
C ALA A 199 -0.37 -5.80 10.20
N SER A 200 0.85 -6.33 10.39
CA SER A 200 1.70 -6.01 11.53
C SER A 200 2.11 -4.54 11.54
N GLU A 201 2.20 -3.93 12.73
CA GLU A 201 2.81 -2.61 12.88
C GLU A 201 4.28 -2.61 12.47
N VAL A 202 4.99 -3.75 12.57
CA VAL A 202 6.36 -3.88 12.07
C VAL A 202 6.42 -3.59 10.56
N MET A 203 5.44 -4.05 9.77
CA MET A 203 5.35 -3.73 8.34
C MET A 203 5.15 -2.24 8.11
N ALA A 204 4.28 -1.58 8.89
CA ALA A 204 4.05 -0.14 8.77
C ALA A 204 5.30 0.67 9.14
N ILE A 205 6.00 0.28 10.21
CA ILE A 205 7.27 0.87 10.65
C ILE A 205 8.34 0.68 9.58
N PHE A 206 8.51 -0.53 9.05
CA PHE A 206 9.44 -0.86 7.99
C PHE A 206 9.23 0.02 6.75
N CYS A 207 7.97 0.27 6.41
CA CYS A 207 7.63 1.10 5.25
C CYS A 207 7.79 2.61 5.49
N LEU A 208 7.79 3.09 6.75
CA LEU A 208 7.91 4.51 7.07
C LEU A 208 9.31 4.93 7.55
N ALA A 209 10.16 3.99 7.94
CA ALA A 209 11.50 4.27 8.41
C ALA A 209 12.39 4.86 7.30
N THR A 210 13.22 5.85 7.66
CA THR A 210 14.15 6.51 6.72
C THR A 210 15.48 5.79 6.59
N ASP A 211 15.90 5.10 7.65
CA ASP A 211 17.15 4.37 7.79
C ASP A 211 17.02 3.35 8.95
N LEU A 212 18.08 2.58 9.21
CA LEU A 212 18.08 1.56 10.26
C LEU A 212 17.99 2.16 11.68
N GLU A 213 18.47 3.37 11.90
CA GLU A 213 18.41 4.03 13.22
C GLU A 213 16.98 4.45 13.52
N ASP A 214 16.30 5.10 12.56
CA ASP A 214 14.88 5.42 12.65
C ASP A 214 14.03 4.14 12.75
N LEU A 215 14.37 3.08 12.01
CA LEU A 215 13.72 1.77 12.12
C LEU A 215 13.77 1.26 13.57
N GLN A 216 14.96 1.17 14.18
CA GLN A 216 15.11 0.71 15.55
C GLN A 216 14.39 1.63 16.55
N ALA A 217 14.47 2.94 16.37
CA ALA A 217 13.81 3.90 17.22
C ALA A 217 12.26 3.76 17.16
N ARG A 218 11.71 3.53 15.97
CA ARG A 218 10.28 3.26 15.75
C ARG A 218 9.84 1.95 16.40
N LEU A 219 10.62 0.89 16.22
CA LEU A 219 10.36 -0.40 16.88
C LEU A 219 10.32 -0.24 18.40
N GLY A 220 11.25 0.53 18.98
CA GLY A 220 11.27 0.81 20.41
C GLY A 220 10.05 1.57 20.95
N ARG A 221 9.35 2.33 20.10
CA ARG A 221 8.13 3.07 20.46
C ARG A 221 6.85 2.24 20.39
N ILE A 222 6.90 1.01 19.88
CA ILE A 222 5.73 0.12 19.84
C ILE A 222 5.19 -0.06 21.26
N ILE A 223 3.90 0.18 21.46
CA ILE A 223 3.20 -0.12 22.73
C ILE A 223 2.64 -1.53 22.63
N VAL A 224 3.12 -2.43 23.50
CA VAL A 224 2.73 -3.85 23.48
C VAL A 224 1.50 -4.16 24.33
N GLY A 225 1.21 -3.28 25.30
CA GLY A 225 0.12 -3.42 26.23
C GLY A 225 0.21 -2.39 27.34
N SER A 226 -0.44 -2.66 28.47
CA SER A 226 -0.39 -1.78 29.63
C SER A 226 -0.36 -2.53 30.96
N THR A 227 0.09 -1.86 32.00
CA THR A 227 -0.01 -2.34 33.38
C THR A 227 -1.46 -2.33 33.88
N ARG A 228 -1.68 -2.85 35.09
CA ARG A 228 -3.00 -2.79 35.76
C ARG A 228 -3.45 -1.35 36.01
N GLU A 229 -2.51 -0.48 36.32
CA GLU A 229 -2.67 0.98 36.52
C GLU A 229 -2.84 1.72 35.19
N GLY A 230 -2.69 1.03 34.06
CA GLY A 230 -2.89 1.58 32.72
C GLY A 230 -1.67 2.31 32.16
N GLN A 231 -0.48 2.14 32.74
CA GLN A 231 0.74 2.69 32.15
C GLN A 231 1.12 1.89 30.89
N PRO A 232 1.46 2.56 29.77
CA PRO A 232 1.87 1.85 28.56
C PRO A 232 3.22 1.16 28.78
N VAL A 233 3.37 -0.03 28.21
CA VAL A 233 4.65 -0.74 28.17
C VAL A 233 5.08 -0.86 26.71
N THR A 234 6.34 -0.55 26.44
CA THR A 234 6.90 -0.49 25.09
C THR A 234 7.78 -1.70 24.77
N ALA A 235 8.05 -1.91 23.48
CA ALA A 235 9.06 -2.88 23.05
C ALA A 235 10.47 -2.54 23.58
N ARG A 236 10.77 -1.25 23.80
CA ARG A 236 12.04 -0.82 24.42
C ARG A 236 12.13 -1.20 25.89
N ASP A 237 11.03 -1.14 26.65
CA ASP A 237 11.01 -1.59 28.04
C ASP A 237 11.34 -3.10 28.16
N LEU A 238 10.95 -3.87 27.14
CA LEU A 238 11.30 -5.28 26.97
C LEU A 238 12.69 -5.50 26.33
N LYS A 239 13.40 -4.44 25.96
CA LYS A 239 14.70 -4.47 25.27
C LYS A 239 14.67 -5.23 23.94
N ALA A 240 13.53 -5.21 23.24
CA ALA A 240 13.31 -5.98 22.02
C ALA A 240 13.73 -5.24 20.74
N ASP A 241 13.80 -3.91 20.78
CA ASP A 241 14.00 -3.05 19.60
C ASP A 241 15.30 -3.34 18.83
N GLY A 242 16.41 -3.52 19.53
CA GLY A 242 17.69 -3.88 18.89
C GLY A 242 17.67 -5.24 18.20
N ALA A 243 17.07 -6.26 18.83
CA ALA A 243 16.99 -7.61 18.26
C ALA A 243 16.03 -7.66 17.06
N MET A 244 14.90 -6.94 17.13
CA MET A 244 14.00 -6.78 15.99
C MET A 244 14.69 -6.06 14.83
N ALA A 245 15.44 -4.99 15.09
CA ALA A 245 16.19 -4.28 14.05
C ALA A 245 17.26 -5.17 13.40
N ALA A 246 17.93 -6.02 14.19
CA ALA A 246 18.91 -6.97 13.67
C ALA A 246 18.26 -8.00 12.70
N LEU A 247 17.07 -8.51 13.02
CA LEU A 247 16.31 -9.40 12.13
C LEU A 247 15.89 -8.72 10.82
N LEU A 248 15.69 -7.40 10.85
CA LEU A 248 15.22 -6.62 9.70
C LEU A 248 16.37 -5.99 8.89
N ARG A 249 17.63 -6.12 9.33
CA ARG A 249 18.78 -5.43 8.73
C ARG A 249 18.85 -5.62 7.21
N ASP A 250 18.87 -6.87 6.77
CA ASP A 250 19.01 -7.20 5.35
C ASP A 250 17.69 -6.98 4.60
N ALA A 251 16.56 -7.25 5.26
CA ALA A 251 15.24 -6.99 4.70
C ALA A 251 15.09 -5.51 4.31
N PHE A 252 15.62 -4.58 5.11
CA PHE A 252 15.49 -3.14 4.91
C PHE A 252 16.14 -2.60 3.63
N ALA A 253 17.03 -3.37 2.99
CA ALA A 253 17.61 -3.02 1.70
C ALA A 253 16.57 -3.18 0.56
N PRO A 254 16.27 -2.12 -0.21
CA PRO A 254 15.31 -2.20 -1.32
C PRO A 254 15.68 -3.25 -2.37
N ASN A 255 14.67 -3.94 -2.90
CA ASN A 255 14.88 -4.97 -3.92
C ASN A 255 14.74 -4.38 -5.32
N LEU A 256 15.81 -4.46 -6.11
CA LEU A 256 15.83 -4.12 -7.52
C LEU A 256 15.34 -5.31 -8.36
N VAL A 257 14.40 -5.02 -9.25
CA VAL A 257 13.88 -5.89 -10.31
C VAL A 257 13.70 -5.07 -11.58
N GLN A 258 13.04 -5.63 -12.59
CA GLN A 258 12.79 -4.94 -13.86
C GLN A 258 11.36 -5.14 -14.36
N THR A 259 10.91 -4.26 -15.24
CA THR A 259 9.72 -4.49 -16.07
C THR A 259 10.04 -5.43 -17.24
N LEU A 260 9.01 -5.88 -17.96
CA LEU A 260 9.21 -6.68 -19.19
C LEU A 260 10.04 -5.93 -20.26
N GLU A 261 10.01 -4.59 -20.26
CA GLU A 261 10.80 -3.74 -21.14
C GLU A 261 12.19 -3.36 -20.56
N GLY A 262 12.51 -3.86 -19.37
CA GLY A 262 13.79 -3.62 -18.71
C GLY A 262 13.89 -2.25 -18.00
N SER A 263 12.77 -1.61 -17.68
CA SER A 263 12.80 -0.43 -16.80
C SER A 263 13.15 -0.85 -15.37
N PRO A 264 13.99 -0.09 -14.66
CA PRO A 264 14.35 -0.39 -13.27
C PRO A 264 13.14 -0.18 -12.33
N ALA A 265 12.86 -1.19 -11.51
CA ALA A 265 11.77 -1.16 -10.54
C ALA A 265 12.24 -1.60 -9.15
N LEU A 266 11.75 -0.91 -8.12
CA LEU A 266 11.96 -1.25 -6.72
C LEU A 266 10.68 -1.83 -6.13
N VAL A 267 10.73 -3.06 -5.62
CA VAL A 267 9.62 -3.72 -4.92
C VAL A 267 10.02 -3.86 -3.46
N HIS A 268 9.40 -3.11 -2.55
CA HIS A 268 9.86 -3.09 -1.16
C HIS A 268 8.77 -2.67 -0.16
N GLY A 269 8.48 -3.57 0.79
CA GLY A 269 7.43 -3.40 1.78
C GLY A 269 6.02 -3.51 1.17
N GLY A 270 5.01 -3.74 2.02
CA GLY A 270 3.63 -3.92 1.56
C GLY A 270 2.61 -3.91 2.69
N PRO A 271 2.39 -2.76 3.35
CA PRO A 271 1.40 -2.67 4.41
C PRO A 271 -0.01 -2.69 3.85
N PHE A 272 -0.97 -3.07 4.69
CA PHE A 272 -2.38 -2.85 4.40
C PHE A 272 -2.71 -1.37 4.13
N ALA A 273 -3.71 -1.13 3.29
CA ALA A 273 -4.18 0.22 2.95
C ALA A 273 -5.42 0.65 3.77
N ASN A 274 -5.89 -0.20 4.70
CA ASN A 274 -6.96 0.14 5.65
C ASN A 274 -6.39 0.52 7.02
N ILE A 275 -5.80 -0.42 7.77
CA ILE A 275 -5.22 -0.21 9.11
C ILE A 275 -3.82 0.40 9.06
N ALA A 276 -3.25 0.56 7.87
CA ALA A 276 -2.00 1.25 7.62
C ALA A 276 -2.12 2.06 6.33
N HIS A 277 -1.00 2.66 5.90
CA HIS A 277 -0.96 3.67 4.85
C HIS A 277 -0.89 3.10 3.42
N GLY A 278 -0.74 1.79 3.23
CA GLY A 278 -0.89 1.15 1.93
C GLY A 278 0.13 1.51 0.85
N CYS A 279 1.34 1.94 1.22
CA CYS A 279 2.40 2.36 0.29
C CYS A 279 3.63 1.46 0.39
N ASN A 280 4.46 1.43 -0.66
CA ASN A 280 5.80 0.85 -0.57
C ASN A 280 6.68 1.67 0.39
N SER A 281 7.85 1.15 0.74
CA SER A 281 8.74 1.80 1.71
C SER A 281 9.21 3.21 1.31
N VAL A 282 9.45 4.04 2.32
CA VAL A 282 10.14 5.33 2.21
C VAL A 282 11.57 5.14 1.69
N ALA A 283 12.28 4.11 2.17
CA ALA A 283 13.63 3.79 1.73
C ALA A 283 13.72 3.61 0.20
N ALA A 284 12.83 2.82 -0.40
CA ALA A 284 12.79 2.61 -1.84
C ALA A 284 12.42 3.87 -2.62
N THR A 285 11.38 4.60 -2.17
CA THR A 285 10.98 5.84 -2.86
C THR A 285 12.08 6.91 -2.81
N ARG A 286 12.77 7.07 -1.67
CA ARG A 286 13.89 8.03 -1.55
C ARG A 286 15.09 7.62 -2.39
N LEU A 287 15.40 6.33 -2.43
CA LEU A 287 16.45 5.80 -3.30
C LEU A 287 16.13 6.06 -4.77
N GLY A 288 14.92 5.74 -5.23
CA GLY A 288 14.48 6.05 -6.59
C GLY A 288 14.64 7.54 -6.91
N LEU A 289 14.23 8.43 -6.00
CA LEU A 289 14.31 9.87 -6.20
C LEU A 289 15.77 10.37 -6.29
N SER A 290 16.72 9.67 -5.71
CA SER A 290 18.14 10.03 -5.79
C SER A 290 18.84 9.53 -7.07
N LEU A 291 18.23 8.58 -7.78
CA LEU A 291 18.82 7.87 -8.91
C LEU A 291 18.14 8.19 -10.26
N ALA A 292 16.89 8.64 -10.23
CA ALA A 292 16.07 8.88 -11.41
C ALA A 292 15.62 10.34 -11.49
N ASP A 293 15.30 10.78 -12.71
CA ASP A 293 14.73 12.11 -12.94
C ASP A 293 13.24 12.12 -12.56
N VAL A 294 12.56 10.98 -12.75
CA VAL A 294 11.17 10.76 -12.33
C VAL A 294 11.04 9.43 -11.58
N VAL A 295 10.27 9.44 -10.49
CA VAL A 295 9.85 8.23 -9.78
C VAL A 295 8.34 8.09 -9.88
N VAL A 296 7.90 6.94 -10.37
CA VAL A 296 6.49 6.57 -10.40
C VAL A 296 6.22 5.57 -9.27
N THR A 297 5.29 5.91 -8.38
CA THR A 297 4.89 5.02 -7.29
C THR A 297 3.38 4.99 -7.14
N GLU A 298 2.86 4.12 -6.27
CA GLU A 298 1.42 3.95 -6.08
C GLU A 298 1.04 3.77 -4.60
N ALA A 299 -0.26 3.94 -4.34
CA ALA A 299 -0.88 3.60 -3.06
C ALA A 299 -2.05 2.63 -3.24
N GLY A 300 -2.27 1.75 -2.26
CA GLY A 300 -3.33 0.74 -2.29
C GLY A 300 -4.75 1.32 -2.24
N PHE A 301 -5.74 0.56 -2.74
CA PHE A 301 -7.13 1.01 -2.92
C PHE A 301 -7.27 2.22 -3.85
N GLY A 302 -8.31 3.05 -3.64
CA GLY A 302 -8.57 4.29 -4.37
C GLY A 302 -7.99 5.52 -3.68
N ALA A 303 -8.15 6.68 -4.28
CA ALA A 303 -7.54 7.93 -3.82
C ALA A 303 -8.08 8.42 -2.46
N ASP A 304 -9.27 7.99 -2.07
CA ASP A 304 -9.89 8.26 -0.78
C ASP A 304 -9.20 7.56 0.40
N LEU A 305 -8.46 6.48 0.16
CA LEU A 305 -7.71 5.77 1.19
C LEU A 305 -6.21 5.81 0.91
N GLY A 306 -5.77 5.26 -0.23
CA GLY A 306 -4.36 5.13 -0.54
C GLY A 306 -3.68 6.48 -0.72
N ALA A 307 -4.22 7.31 -1.61
CA ALA A 307 -3.60 8.60 -1.91
C ALA A 307 -3.69 9.57 -0.73
N GLU A 308 -4.84 9.66 -0.05
CA GLU A 308 -4.94 10.44 1.21
C GLU A 308 -3.85 10.02 2.20
N LYS A 309 -3.67 8.73 2.49
CA LYS A 309 -2.62 8.27 3.41
C LYS A 309 -1.21 8.46 2.88
N PHE A 310 -1.01 8.37 1.57
CA PHE A 310 0.28 8.71 0.97
C PHE A 310 0.63 10.19 1.24
N LEU A 311 -0.36 11.07 1.09
CA LEU A 311 -0.22 12.53 1.18
C LEU A 311 -0.23 13.06 2.62
N ASP A 312 -0.98 12.44 3.53
CA ASP A 312 -1.12 12.88 4.93
C ASP A 312 -0.28 12.07 5.93
N ILE A 313 0.26 10.90 5.53
CA ILE A 313 1.12 10.06 6.39
C ILE A 313 2.53 9.94 5.81
N LYS A 314 2.67 9.32 4.62
CA LYS A 314 4.00 9.00 4.05
C LYS A 314 4.77 10.26 3.64
N CYS A 315 4.12 11.22 3.00
CA CYS A 315 4.79 12.43 2.53
C CYS A 315 5.32 13.30 3.69
N PRO A 316 4.53 13.61 4.73
CA PRO A 316 5.01 14.37 5.88
C PRO A 316 6.09 13.63 6.66
N SER A 317 5.98 12.31 6.84
CA SER A 317 6.96 11.53 7.60
C SER A 317 8.33 11.45 6.92
N ALA A 318 8.37 11.57 5.59
CA ALA A 318 9.58 11.37 4.79
C ALA A 318 10.08 12.63 4.07
N GLY A 319 9.40 13.77 4.23
CA GLY A 319 9.68 15.01 3.51
C GLY A 319 9.61 14.81 2.00
N LEU A 320 8.52 14.19 1.52
CA LEU A 320 8.22 13.99 0.10
C LEU A 320 7.17 15.01 -0.35
N ALA A 321 7.26 15.41 -1.62
CA ALA A 321 6.31 16.30 -2.25
C ALA A 321 6.05 15.79 -3.69
N PRO A 322 4.91 15.12 -3.95
CA PRO A 322 4.56 14.70 -5.29
C PRO A 322 4.27 15.92 -6.18
N GLU A 323 4.71 15.85 -7.42
CA GLU A 323 4.51 16.90 -8.42
C GLU A 323 3.32 16.63 -9.35
N ALA A 324 2.96 15.36 -9.52
CA ALA A 324 1.79 14.96 -10.29
C ALA A 324 1.09 13.75 -9.67
N CYS A 325 -0.21 13.62 -9.95
CA CYS A 325 -1.01 12.46 -9.60
C CYS A 325 -1.74 11.91 -10.83
N VAL A 326 -1.68 10.61 -11.01
CA VAL A 326 -2.46 9.89 -12.02
C VAL A 326 -3.62 9.16 -11.33
N VAL A 327 -4.85 9.46 -11.72
CA VAL A 327 -6.05 8.76 -11.23
C VAL A 327 -6.52 7.77 -12.28
N VAL A 328 -6.41 6.47 -11.98
CA VAL A 328 -6.77 5.38 -12.88
C VAL A 328 -8.26 5.06 -12.80
N ALA A 329 -8.90 4.90 -13.96
CA ALA A 329 -10.30 4.49 -14.10
C ALA A 329 -10.49 3.55 -15.31
N THR A 330 -11.64 2.88 -15.37
CA THR A 330 -12.09 2.11 -16.54
C THR A 330 -13.55 2.43 -16.81
N VAL A 331 -13.98 2.38 -18.08
CA VAL A 331 -15.40 2.59 -18.46
C VAL A 331 -16.31 1.62 -17.70
N ARG A 332 -15.89 0.35 -17.59
CA ARG A 332 -16.62 -0.70 -16.88
C ARG A 332 -16.79 -0.42 -15.38
N ALA A 333 -15.73 0.00 -14.68
CA ALA A 333 -15.83 0.33 -13.26
C ALA A 333 -16.72 1.57 -13.03
N LEU A 334 -16.64 2.57 -13.92
CA LEU A 334 -17.52 3.73 -13.87
C LEU A 334 -18.99 3.34 -14.12
N LYS A 335 -19.28 2.44 -15.07
CA LYS A 335 -20.64 1.88 -15.24
C LYS A 335 -21.15 1.16 -13.98
N MET A 336 -20.29 0.40 -13.28
CA MET A 336 -20.67 -0.19 -11.99
C MET A 336 -21.04 0.88 -10.96
N HIS A 337 -20.26 1.96 -10.87
CA HIS A 337 -20.62 3.09 -10.02
C HIS A 337 -21.91 3.80 -10.44
N GLY A 338 -22.30 3.67 -11.71
CA GLY A 338 -23.59 4.11 -12.26
C GLY A 338 -24.77 3.15 -12.06
N GLY A 339 -24.53 2.01 -11.40
CA GLY A 339 -25.54 1.00 -11.05
C GLY A 339 -25.58 -0.24 -11.94
N VAL A 340 -24.64 -0.41 -12.88
CA VAL A 340 -24.61 -1.60 -13.76
C VAL A 340 -24.00 -2.80 -13.04
N ALA A 341 -24.69 -3.94 -13.09
CA ALA A 341 -24.19 -5.18 -12.50
C ALA A 341 -22.97 -5.72 -13.28
N LYS A 342 -22.10 -6.48 -12.59
CA LYS A 342 -20.85 -7.01 -13.18
C LYS A 342 -21.08 -7.79 -14.48
N ALA A 343 -22.18 -8.54 -14.57
CA ALA A 343 -22.52 -9.37 -15.72
C ALA A 343 -22.89 -8.57 -16.99
N ASP A 344 -23.34 -7.32 -16.83
CA ASP A 344 -23.92 -6.52 -17.92
C ASP A 344 -22.96 -5.46 -18.48
N LEU A 345 -21.69 -5.45 -18.02
CA LEU A 345 -20.71 -4.41 -18.34
C LEU A 345 -20.23 -4.37 -19.79
N GLY A 346 -20.49 -5.41 -20.58
CA GLY A 346 -20.04 -5.51 -21.97
C GLY A 346 -20.88 -4.73 -22.98
N ARG A 347 -22.06 -4.22 -22.57
CA ARG A 347 -22.94 -3.40 -23.43
C ARG A 347 -22.63 -1.92 -23.21
N GLU A 348 -22.75 -1.13 -24.27
CA GLU A 348 -22.67 0.33 -24.18
C GLU A 348 -23.76 0.88 -23.26
N ASP A 349 -23.39 1.74 -22.29
CA ASP A 349 -24.34 2.47 -21.46
C ASP A 349 -23.74 3.82 -21.01
N VAL A 350 -23.78 4.80 -21.92
CA VAL A 350 -23.31 6.17 -21.66
C VAL A 350 -24.09 6.83 -20.52
N ALA A 351 -25.37 6.49 -20.32
CA ALA A 351 -26.18 7.08 -19.26
C ALA A 351 -25.73 6.59 -17.88
N ALA A 352 -25.48 5.29 -17.71
CA ALA A 352 -24.89 4.76 -16.49
C ALA A 352 -23.48 5.28 -16.26
N LEU A 353 -22.67 5.33 -17.31
CA LEU A 353 -21.33 5.91 -17.23
C LEU A 353 -21.37 7.34 -16.68
N LYS A 354 -22.25 8.21 -17.22
CA LYS A 354 -22.43 9.59 -16.74
C LYS A 354 -22.91 9.66 -15.28
N ARG A 355 -23.73 8.70 -14.82
CA ARG A 355 -24.09 8.61 -13.39
C ARG A 355 -22.91 8.18 -12.52
N GLY A 356 -22.03 7.33 -13.02
CA GLY A 356 -20.89 6.79 -12.27
C GLY A 356 -19.62 7.65 -12.29
N VAL A 357 -19.45 8.50 -13.31
CA VAL A 357 -18.28 9.39 -13.47
C VAL A 357 -18.08 10.33 -12.28
N VAL A 358 -19.14 10.59 -11.51
CA VAL A 358 -19.08 11.36 -10.26
C VAL A 358 -18.11 10.77 -9.22
N ASN A 359 -17.87 9.46 -9.25
CA ASN A 359 -16.86 8.83 -8.39
C ASN A 359 -15.45 9.31 -8.77
N LEU A 360 -15.13 9.25 -10.07
CA LEU A 360 -13.87 9.75 -10.62
C LEU A 360 -13.71 11.25 -10.40
N ALA A 361 -14.75 12.04 -10.67
CA ALA A 361 -14.76 13.48 -10.46
C ALA A 361 -14.38 13.84 -9.01
N ARG A 362 -14.97 13.17 -8.01
CA ARG A 362 -14.62 13.40 -6.60
C ARG A 362 -13.18 13.05 -6.28
N HIS A 363 -12.65 11.96 -6.83
CA HIS A 363 -11.23 11.59 -6.63
C HIS A 363 -10.29 12.63 -7.25
N VAL A 364 -10.60 13.13 -8.45
CA VAL A 364 -9.85 14.21 -9.10
C VAL A 364 -9.87 15.49 -8.25
N GLU A 365 -11.06 15.94 -7.82
CA GLU A 365 -11.21 17.11 -6.94
C GLU A 365 -10.42 16.94 -5.63
N ASN A 366 -10.44 15.74 -5.04
CA ASN A 366 -9.70 15.46 -3.83
C ASN A 366 -8.19 15.57 -4.06
N MET A 367 -7.66 15.06 -5.18
CA MET A 367 -6.23 15.17 -5.48
C MET A 367 -5.83 16.62 -5.81
N GLN A 368 -6.69 17.37 -6.50
CA GLN A 368 -6.52 18.82 -6.72
C GLN A 368 -6.55 19.62 -5.41
N LYS A 369 -7.34 19.20 -4.41
CA LYS A 369 -7.38 19.82 -3.08
C LYS A 369 -6.03 19.74 -2.35
N PHE A 370 -5.27 18.66 -2.55
CA PHE A 370 -3.90 18.56 -2.06
C PHE A 370 -2.91 19.44 -2.86
N GLY A 371 -3.38 20.19 -3.86
CA GLY A 371 -2.57 21.08 -4.69
C GLY A 371 -1.79 20.36 -5.79
N LEU A 372 -2.19 19.13 -6.17
CA LEU A 372 -1.49 18.33 -7.18
C LEU A 372 -1.99 18.59 -8.60
N GLY A 373 -1.07 18.55 -9.57
CA GLY A 373 -1.42 18.41 -10.99
C GLY A 373 -1.96 17.00 -11.25
N VAL A 374 -3.22 16.90 -11.69
CA VAL A 374 -3.89 15.62 -11.92
C VAL A 374 -3.96 15.30 -13.42
N VAL A 375 -3.77 14.03 -13.76
CA VAL A 375 -4.09 13.43 -15.07
C VAL A 375 -4.93 12.18 -14.81
N VAL A 376 -5.95 11.93 -15.64
CA VAL A 376 -6.71 10.68 -15.57
C VAL A 376 -6.16 9.69 -16.60
N ALA A 377 -5.88 8.46 -16.14
CA ALA A 377 -5.56 7.34 -17.02
C ALA A 377 -6.81 6.46 -17.17
N LEU A 378 -7.37 6.39 -18.37
CA LEU A 378 -8.51 5.54 -18.69
C LEU A 378 -8.00 4.26 -19.35
N ASN A 379 -7.90 3.18 -18.58
CA ASN A 379 -7.43 1.89 -19.09
C ASN A 379 -8.48 1.29 -20.03
N ALA A 380 -8.07 1.03 -21.28
CA ALA A 380 -8.94 0.57 -22.35
C ALA A 380 -9.33 -0.90 -22.18
N PHE A 381 -10.60 -1.21 -22.45
CA PHE A 381 -11.09 -2.56 -22.66
C PHE A 381 -11.70 -2.71 -24.05
N THR A 382 -11.65 -3.93 -24.59
CA THR A 382 -12.13 -4.23 -25.95
C THR A 382 -13.63 -3.96 -26.18
N THR A 383 -14.41 -3.86 -25.11
CA THR A 383 -15.86 -3.59 -25.14
C THR A 383 -16.20 -2.12 -25.02
N ASP A 384 -15.22 -1.26 -24.72
CA ASP A 384 -15.47 0.16 -24.49
C ASP A 384 -15.73 0.87 -25.82
N THR A 385 -16.77 1.71 -25.88
CA THR A 385 -17.11 2.42 -27.11
C THR A 385 -16.53 3.84 -27.15
N GLY A 386 -16.39 4.39 -28.35
CA GLY A 386 -15.93 5.78 -28.52
C GLY A 386 -16.84 6.80 -27.82
N ALA A 387 -18.15 6.54 -27.75
CA ALA A 387 -19.11 7.40 -27.06
C ALA A 387 -18.92 7.37 -25.53
N GLU A 388 -18.64 6.19 -24.96
CA GLU A 388 -18.32 6.05 -23.54
C GLU A 388 -17.00 6.75 -23.19
N ILE A 389 -15.96 6.55 -24.00
CA ILE A 389 -14.65 7.20 -23.81
C ILE A 389 -14.79 8.74 -23.86
N ALA A 390 -15.48 9.26 -24.88
CA ALA A 390 -15.71 10.69 -25.05
C ALA A 390 -16.46 11.30 -23.86
N ALA A 391 -17.45 10.59 -23.29
CA ALA A 391 -18.19 11.08 -22.13
C ALA A 391 -17.30 11.21 -20.86
N VAL A 392 -16.32 10.32 -20.68
CA VAL A 392 -15.33 10.47 -19.58
C VAL A 392 -14.42 11.68 -19.84
N GLN A 393 -13.93 11.83 -21.06
CA GLN A 393 -13.05 12.94 -21.44
C GLN A 393 -13.74 14.31 -21.29
N GLU A 394 -14.99 14.43 -21.71
CA GLU A 394 -15.81 15.62 -21.52
C GLU A 394 -15.97 15.98 -20.04
N ALA A 395 -16.30 14.99 -19.20
CA ALA A 395 -16.47 15.19 -17.76
C ALA A 395 -15.18 15.64 -17.06
N MET A 396 -14.03 15.08 -17.46
CA MET A 396 -12.72 15.42 -16.89
C MET A 396 -12.22 16.79 -17.36
N SER A 397 -12.46 17.14 -18.63
CA SER A 397 -12.17 18.46 -19.19
C SER A 397 -12.87 19.58 -18.42
N ALA A 398 -14.13 19.36 -18.00
CA ALA A 398 -14.88 20.30 -17.18
C ALA A 398 -14.26 20.56 -15.78
N LEU A 399 -13.38 19.67 -15.30
CA LEU A 399 -12.62 19.80 -14.05
C LEU A 399 -11.18 20.32 -14.28
N GLY A 400 -10.84 20.74 -15.51
CA GLY A 400 -9.51 21.23 -15.87
C GLY A 400 -8.43 20.15 -15.96
N THR A 401 -8.82 18.88 -16.05
CA THR A 401 -7.90 17.73 -16.19
C THR A 401 -8.14 16.99 -17.50
N GLU A 402 -7.10 16.38 -18.06
CA GLU A 402 -7.23 15.51 -19.23
C GLU A 402 -7.47 14.05 -18.80
N ALA A 403 -8.22 13.30 -19.62
CA ALA A 403 -8.37 11.85 -19.49
C ALA A 403 -7.77 11.15 -20.72
N VAL A 404 -6.67 10.45 -20.49
CA VAL A 404 -5.88 9.80 -21.53
C VAL A 404 -6.25 8.33 -21.63
N LEU A 405 -6.63 7.88 -22.83
CA LEU A 405 -6.87 6.47 -23.10
C LEU A 405 -5.54 5.71 -23.08
N CYS A 406 -5.50 4.61 -22.34
CA CYS A 406 -4.28 3.86 -22.11
C CYS A 406 -4.45 2.40 -22.53
N THR A 407 -3.53 1.89 -23.34
CA THR A 407 -3.53 0.52 -23.87
C THR A 407 -2.29 -0.28 -23.47
N HIS A 408 -1.49 0.18 -22.49
CA HIS A 408 -0.22 -0.46 -22.08
C HIS A 408 -0.35 -1.92 -21.62
N TRP A 409 -1.53 -2.36 -21.20
CA TRP A 409 -1.78 -3.79 -20.96
C TRP A 409 -1.60 -4.62 -22.26
N ALA A 410 -2.00 -4.09 -23.41
CA ALA A 410 -1.82 -4.74 -24.72
C ALA A 410 -0.53 -4.29 -25.42
N ASP A 411 -0.19 -3.00 -25.36
CA ASP A 411 0.83 -2.38 -26.23
C ASP A 411 2.11 -1.94 -25.48
N GLY A 412 2.28 -2.33 -24.21
CA GLY A 412 3.45 -1.95 -23.41
C GLY A 412 3.63 -0.43 -23.27
N ALA A 413 4.87 0.05 -23.31
CA ALA A 413 5.21 1.47 -23.23
C ALA A 413 4.47 2.33 -24.26
N ALA A 414 4.30 1.84 -25.49
CA ALA A 414 3.64 2.59 -26.55
C ALA A 414 2.20 2.96 -26.16
N GLY A 415 1.50 2.04 -25.46
CA GLY A 415 0.13 2.25 -24.97
C GLY A 415 0.00 3.19 -23.77
N ALA A 416 1.09 3.74 -23.25
CA ALA A 416 1.08 4.78 -22.21
C ALA A 416 1.89 6.04 -22.60
N ALA A 417 2.33 6.16 -23.85
CA ALA A 417 3.14 7.30 -24.32
C ALA A 417 2.43 8.64 -24.15
N GLU A 418 1.14 8.72 -24.50
CA GLU A 418 0.35 9.95 -24.34
C GLU A 418 0.18 10.32 -22.85
N LEU A 419 -0.01 9.31 -21.98
CA LEU A 419 -0.11 9.51 -20.54
C LEU A 419 1.21 10.05 -19.97
N ALA A 420 2.34 9.48 -20.40
CA ALA A 420 3.67 9.95 -20.00
C ALA A 420 3.91 11.40 -20.41
N GLN A 421 3.55 11.77 -21.65
CA GLN A 421 3.63 13.16 -22.11
C GLN A 421 2.72 14.10 -21.30
N ALA A 422 1.48 13.68 -21.00
CA ALA A 422 0.55 14.45 -20.18
C ALA A 422 1.12 14.70 -18.77
N VAL A 423 1.69 13.67 -18.14
CA VAL A 423 2.34 13.78 -16.83
C VAL A 423 3.54 14.75 -16.88
N LEU A 424 4.42 14.63 -17.88
CA LEU A 424 5.54 15.56 -18.07
C LEU A 424 5.06 17.01 -18.23
N ARG A 425 4.06 17.26 -19.09
CA ARG A 425 3.46 18.59 -19.29
C ARG A 425 2.92 19.17 -17.98
N ARG A 426 2.15 18.38 -17.20
CA ARG A 426 1.58 18.83 -15.92
C ARG A 426 2.66 19.23 -14.94
N MET A 427 3.69 18.42 -14.84
CA MET A 427 4.85 18.68 -14.00
C MET A 427 5.60 19.96 -14.46
N GLU A 428 5.76 20.20 -15.76
CA GLU A 428 6.40 21.40 -16.31
C GLU A 428 5.64 22.71 -16.05
N THR A 429 4.32 22.67 -15.88
CA THR A 429 3.54 23.90 -15.57
C THR A 429 3.97 24.59 -14.27
N GLY A 430 4.61 23.87 -13.34
CA GLY A 430 5.09 24.42 -12.07
C GLY A 430 3.97 24.92 -11.14
N THR A 431 2.72 24.54 -11.41
CA THR A 431 1.53 24.98 -10.65
C THR A 431 1.29 24.15 -9.39
N THR A 432 1.91 22.97 -9.26
CA THR A 432 1.77 22.10 -8.09
C THR A 432 2.23 22.79 -6.81
N ARG A 433 1.37 22.78 -5.79
CA ARG A 433 1.60 23.34 -4.45
C ARG A 433 1.13 22.34 -3.43
N PHE A 434 1.84 21.20 -3.35
CA PHE A 434 1.48 20.13 -2.44
C PHE A 434 1.40 20.62 -0.99
N ALA A 435 0.26 20.36 -0.34
CA ALA A 435 0.06 20.56 1.09
C ALA A 435 -0.80 19.42 1.67
N PRO A 436 -0.46 18.88 2.85
CA PRO A 436 -1.32 17.95 3.57
C PRO A 436 -2.70 18.57 3.89
N LEU A 437 -3.72 17.72 4.04
CA LEU A 437 -5.10 18.13 4.31
C LEU A 437 -5.24 18.87 5.65
N TYR A 438 -4.39 18.54 6.61
CA TYR A 438 -4.39 19.13 7.94
C TYR A 438 -2.98 19.31 8.50
N THR A 439 -2.84 20.29 9.39
CA THR A 439 -1.59 20.52 10.12
C THR A 439 -1.42 19.53 11.28
N ALA A 440 -0.17 19.24 11.65
CA ALA A 440 0.14 18.35 12.77
C ALA A 440 -0.52 18.77 14.10
N GLY A 441 -0.66 20.09 14.35
CA GLY A 441 -1.26 20.62 15.58
C GLY A 441 -2.79 20.48 15.70
N LEU A 442 -3.47 19.97 14.66
CA LEU A 442 -4.91 19.71 14.74
C LEU A 442 -5.18 18.52 15.67
N GLN A 443 -6.21 18.61 16.52
CA GLN A 443 -6.61 17.50 17.41
C GLN A 443 -7.02 16.26 16.61
N LEU A 444 -6.84 15.06 17.18
CA LEU A 444 -7.08 13.79 16.50
C LEU A 444 -8.53 13.65 16.02
N GLU A 445 -9.49 14.06 16.85
CA GLU A 445 -10.91 14.08 16.46
C GLU A 445 -11.16 15.03 15.28
N ALA A 446 -10.55 16.21 15.30
CA ALA A 446 -10.72 17.21 14.25
C ALA A 446 -10.04 16.77 12.93
N LYS A 447 -8.89 16.09 13.00
CA LYS A 447 -8.27 15.43 11.83
C LYS A 447 -9.21 14.40 11.21
N LEU A 448 -9.80 13.53 12.02
CA LEU A 448 -10.74 12.52 11.56
C LEU A 448 -11.98 13.15 10.91
N ARG A 449 -12.59 14.16 11.56
CA ARG A 449 -13.74 14.88 11.01
C ARG A 449 -13.38 15.55 9.69
N ARG A 450 -12.20 16.17 9.60
CA ARG A 450 -11.71 16.80 8.37
C ARG A 450 -11.57 15.80 7.23
N ILE A 451 -10.94 14.64 7.44
CA ILE A 451 -10.86 13.59 6.42
C ILE A 451 -12.27 13.19 5.95
N ALA A 452 -13.19 12.95 6.88
CA ALA A 452 -14.55 12.53 6.56
C ALA A 452 -15.32 13.57 5.74
N THR A 453 -15.30 14.84 6.14
CA THR A 453 -16.06 15.90 5.45
C THR A 453 -15.38 16.31 4.14
N GLU A 454 -14.05 16.36 4.13
CA GLU A 454 -13.27 16.93 3.02
C GLU A 454 -12.83 15.92 1.96
N ILE A 455 -12.72 14.63 2.27
CA ILE A 455 -12.37 13.59 1.29
C ILE A 455 -13.60 12.76 0.96
N TYR A 456 -14.35 12.33 1.98
CA TYR A 456 -15.50 11.43 1.77
C TYR A 456 -16.80 12.17 1.45
N ARG A 457 -16.87 13.47 1.76
CA ARG A 457 -18.10 14.28 1.73
C ARG A 457 -19.18 13.70 2.67
N ALA A 458 -18.75 13.17 3.81
CA ALA A 458 -19.63 12.84 4.93
C ALA A 458 -20.21 14.13 5.53
N ALA A 459 -21.42 14.06 6.06
CA ALA A 459 -22.04 15.18 6.78
C ALA A 459 -21.35 15.41 8.15
N ASP A 460 -21.02 14.32 8.84
CA ASP A 460 -20.29 14.34 10.12
C ASP A 460 -19.68 12.96 10.41
N VAL A 461 -19.01 12.84 11.56
CA VAL A 461 -18.46 11.61 12.12
C VAL A 461 -19.18 11.28 13.42
N GLN A 462 -19.66 10.04 13.56
CA GLN A 462 -20.25 9.55 14.80
C GLN A 462 -19.17 8.90 15.66
N ILE A 463 -18.82 9.56 16.77
CA ILE A 463 -17.77 9.10 17.70
C ILE A 463 -18.41 8.76 19.06
N PRO A 464 -18.46 7.48 19.46
CA PRO A 464 -18.92 7.09 20.78
C PRO A 464 -18.06 7.70 21.89
N GLY A 465 -18.66 8.01 23.04
CA GLY A 465 -17.96 8.66 24.16
C GLY A 465 -16.70 7.92 24.63
N ALA A 466 -16.72 6.58 24.62
CA ALA A 466 -15.56 5.75 24.95
C ALA A 466 -14.42 5.88 23.93
N VAL A 467 -14.73 6.03 22.64
CA VAL A 467 -13.75 6.25 21.57
C VAL A 467 -13.16 7.66 21.67
N ALA A 468 -14.00 8.67 21.92
CA ALA A 468 -13.53 10.04 22.16
C ALA A 468 -12.59 10.12 23.38
N ALA A 469 -12.87 9.36 24.44
CA ALA A 469 -11.98 9.26 25.59
C ALA A 469 -10.63 8.60 25.26
N LYS A 470 -10.62 7.55 24.40
CA LYS A 470 -9.36 6.96 23.90
C LYS A 470 -8.54 7.95 23.08
N LEU A 471 -9.18 8.73 22.21
CA LEU A 471 -8.49 9.78 21.43
C LEU A 471 -7.84 10.81 22.34
N ARG A 472 -8.58 11.35 23.33
CA ARG A 472 -8.02 12.29 24.32
C ARG A 472 -6.86 11.68 25.10
N ARG A 473 -6.96 10.42 25.50
CA ARG A 473 -5.86 9.71 26.16
C ARG A 473 -4.62 9.60 25.27
N PHE A 474 -4.77 9.35 23.97
CA PHE A 474 -3.62 9.37 23.05
C PHE A 474 -2.99 10.77 22.96
N GLU A 475 -3.79 11.84 22.98
CA GLU A 475 -3.30 13.21 23.03
C GLU A 475 -2.52 13.50 24.33
N GLU A 476 -3.06 13.09 25.48
CA GLU A 476 -2.42 13.20 26.80
C GLU A 476 -1.09 12.41 26.87
N MET A 477 -1.02 11.28 26.16
CA MET A 477 0.20 10.48 25.99
C MET A 477 1.22 11.12 25.01
N GLY A 478 0.94 12.30 24.47
CA GLY A 478 1.83 13.04 23.57
C GLY A 478 1.63 12.75 22.08
N PHE A 479 0.61 11.97 21.69
CA PHE A 479 0.36 11.58 20.30
C PHE A 479 -0.60 12.53 19.56
N ALA A 480 -0.91 13.71 20.10
CA ALA A 480 -1.80 14.67 19.43
C ALA A 480 -1.31 15.06 18.01
N HIS A 481 0.01 15.05 17.80
CA HIS A 481 0.64 15.47 16.56
C HIS A 481 0.54 14.45 15.43
N VAL A 482 0.28 13.16 15.72
CA VAL A 482 0.31 12.10 14.70
C VAL A 482 -0.89 12.20 13.75
N PRO A 483 -0.78 11.73 12.50
CA PRO A 483 -1.90 11.67 11.56
C PRO A 483 -2.91 10.58 11.91
N VAL A 484 -4.08 10.65 11.28
CA VAL A 484 -5.16 9.66 11.43
C VAL A 484 -5.23 8.78 10.19
N CYS A 485 -5.19 7.46 10.40
CA CYS A 485 -5.36 6.44 9.37
C CYS A 485 -6.79 5.88 9.44
N VAL A 486 -7.67 6.29 8.53
CA VAL A 486 -9.06 5.80 8.53
C VAL A 486 -9.12 4.39 7.94
N ALA A 487 -9.63 3.44 8.73
CA ALA A 487 -9.89 2.07 8.30
C ALA A 487 -11.40 1.89 8.03
N LYS A 488 -11.79 2.08 6.77
CA LYS A 488 -13.15 1.83 6.25
C LYS A 488 -13.11 0.90 5.03
N THR A 489 -14.28 0.55 4.50
CA THR A 489 -14.37 -0.15 3.21
C THR A 489 -13.72 0.66 2.09
N GLN A 490 -13.05 -0.03 1.19
CA GLN A 490 -12.48 0.55 -0.03
C GLN A 490 -13.52 0.79 -1.13
N TYR A 491 -14.67 0.11 -1.07
CA TYR A 491 -15.65 0.08 -2.17
C TYR A 491 -16.53 1.34 -2.26
N SER A 492 -16.52 2.20 -1.23
CA SER A 492 -17.34 3.41 -1.15
C SER A 492 -16.58 4.51 -0.43
N PHE A 493 -16.90 5.77 -0.72
CA PHE A 493 -16.51 6.90 0.12
C PHE A 493 -17.09 6.80 1.54
N SER A 494 -18.26 6.18 1.69
CA SER A 494 -18.91 5.94 2.99
C SER A 494 -18.35 4.68 3.69
N ALA A 495 -18.94 4.33 4.84
CA ALA A 495 -18.68 3.04 5.49
C ALA A 495 -19.55 1.88 4.95
N ASP A 496 -20.51 2.17 4.06
CA ASP A 496 -21.35 1.17 3.40
C ASP A 496 -20.74 0.78 2.04
N PRO A 497 -20.28 -0.47 1.86
CA PRO A 497 -19.68 -0.91 0.60
C PRO A 497 -20.64 -0.90 -0.60
N THR A 498 -21.96 -0.87 -0.37
CA THR A 498 -22.98 -0.88 -1.42
C THR A 498 -23.32 0.52 -1.93
N ALA A 499 -22.94 1.58 -1.21
CA ALA A 499 -23.14 2.97 -1.59
C ALA A 499 -22.11 3.42 -2.64
N LEU A 500 -22.30 2.98 -3.89
CA LEU A 500 -21.42 3.28 -5.03
C LEU A 500 -21.59 4.73 -5.53
N GLY A 501 -20.76 5.14 -6.50
CA GLY A 501 -20.76 6.49 -7.03
C GLY A 501 -20.07 7.46 -6.07
N ALA A 502 -20.74 8.58 -5.76
CA ALA A 502 -20.19 9.64 -4.91
C ALA A 502 -21.23 10.02 -3.83
N PRO A 503 -21.51 9.14 -2.85
CA PRO A 503 -22.57 9.37 -1.86
C PRO A 503 -22.29 10.64 -1.03
N VAL A 504 -23.34 11.37 -0.67
CA VAL A 504 -23.28 12.58 0.17
C VAL A 504 -24.25 12.46 1.35
N GLY A 505 -24.08 13.26 2.39
CA GLY A 505 -25.02 13.29 3.53
C GLY A 505 -24.92 12.09 4.49
N HIS A 506 -24.00 11.15 4.24
CA HIS A 506 -23.77 10.01 5.11
C HIS A 506 -22.97 10.44 6.35
N VAL A 507 -23.15 9.71 7.46
CA VAL A 507 -22.35 9.89 8.68
C VAL A 507 -21.32 8.76 8.75
N LEU A 508 -20.06 9.09 9.02
CA LEU A 508 -19.00 8.08 9.16
C LEU A 508 -19.02 7.50 10.59
N PRO A 509 -19.39 6.23 10.79
CA PRO A 509 -19.37 5.63 12.12
C PRO A 509 -17.94 5.31 12.54
N VAL A 510 -17.55 5.64 13.78
CA VAL A 510 -16.25 5.24 14.36
C VAL A 510 -16.52 4.24 15.47
N ARG A 511 -16.06 3.01 15.28
CA ARG A 511 -16.30 1.90 16.22
C ARG A 511 -15.22 1.82 17.28
N ASP A 512 -13.97 2.05 16.89
CA ASP A 512 -12.83 1.99 17.78
C ASP A 512 -11.65 2.81 17.22
N VAL A 513 -10.67 3.10 18.08
CA VAL A 513 -9.40 3.70 17.69
C VAL A 513 -8.23 2.91 18.27
N ARG A 514 -7.17 2.74 17.48
CA ARG A 514 -5.93 2.07 17.89
C ARG A 514 -4.75 2.99 17.64
N LEU A 515 -3.77 2.98 18.53
CA LEU A 515 -2.54 3.73 18.37
C LEU A 515 -1.45 2.81 17.84
N SER A 516 -0.90 3.14 16.66
CA SER A 516 0.32 2.54 16.15
C SER A 516 1.48 3.48 16.46
N ALA A 517 1.96 3.42 17.70
CA ALA A 517 2.91 4.37 18.26
C ALA A 517 4.30 4.34 17.58
N GLY A 518 4.75 3.16 17.14
CA GLY A 518 6.00 3.02 16.41
C GLY A 518 5.87 3.52 14.97
N ALA A 519 4.78 3.18 14.30
CA ALA A 519 4.50 3.68 12.95
C ALA A 519 4.22 5.20 12.94
N GLY A 520 3.64 5.70 14.03
CA GLY A 520 3.36 7.12 14.26
C GLY A 520 2.04 7.59 13.66
N PHE A 521 0.94 6.86 13.89
CA PHE A 521 -0.42 7.29 13.51
C PHE A 521 -1.50 6.63 14.38
N VAL A 522 -2.70 7.21 14.38
CA VAL A 522 -3.89 6.63 15.02
C VAL A 522 -4.80 6.01 13.97
N VAL A 523 -5.13 4.74 14.13
CA VAL A 523 -6.07 4.02 13.26
C VAL A 523 -7.49 4.23 13.75
N ALA A 524 -8.36 4.84 12.93
CA ALA A 524 -9.78 5.02 13.20
C ALA A 524 -10.59 3.94 12.49
N ILE A 525 -11.15 3.00 13.24
CA ILE A 525 -11.86 1.83 12.71
C ILE A 525 -13.32 2.19 12.49
N CYS A 526 -13.75 2.23 11.23
CA CYS A 526 -15.09 2.66 10.83
C CYS A 526 -15.99 1.52 10.33
N GLY A 527 -15.43 0.33 10.11
CA GLY A 527 -16.16 -0.86 9.67
C GLY A 527 -15.58 -2.15 10.26
N GLU A 528 -16.01 -3.29 9.74
CA GLU A 528 -15.38 -4.57 10.04
C GLU A 528 -14.07 -4.68 9.24
N ILE A 529 -12.96 -4.72 9.95
CA ILE A 529 -11.64 -4.78 9.33
C ILE A 529 -11.06 -6.17 9.53
N MET A 530 -10.89 -6.88 8.41
CA MET A 530 -10.33 -8.23 8.40
C MET A 530 -8.81 -8.16 8.36
N THR A 531 -8.17 -8.35 9.51
CA THR A 531 -6.70 -8.36 9.66
C THR A 531 -6.09 -9.75 9.48
N MET A 532 -6.93 -10.80 9.43
CA MET A 532 -6.55 -12.17 9.09
C MET A 532 -7.58 -12.74 8.10
N PRO A 533 -7.31 -12.73 6.78
CA PRO A 533 -8.18 -13.32 5.78
C PRO A 533 -8.34 -14.83 5.97
N GLY A 534 -9.38 -15.41 5.38
CA GLY A 534 -9.57 -16.86 5.36
C GLY A 534 -9.53 -17.39 3.93
N LEU A 535 -9.09 -18.63 3.74
CA LEU A 535 -9.20 -19.32 2.46
C LEU A 535 -10.67 -19.49 2.01
N PRO A 536 -10.95 -19.50 0.69
CA PRO A 536 -12.28 -19.78 0.15
C PRO A 536 -12.63 -21.27 0.26
N ARG A 537 -13.84 -21.66 -0.20
CA ARG A 537 -14.28 -23.06 -0.22
C ARG A 537 -13.40 -23.96 -1.10
N ARG A 538 -12.86 -23.42 -2.20
CA ARG A 538 -11.91 -24.07 -3.10
C ARG A 538 -10.70 -23.15 -3.24
N PRO A 539 -9.66 -23.30 -2.42
CA PRO A 539 -8.46 -22.46 -2.49
C PRO A 539 -7.64 -22.77 -3.74
N ALA A 540 -6.97 -21.74 -4.30
CA ALA A 540 -6.01 -21.91 -5.39
C ALA A 540 -4.91 -22.92 -5.05
N ALA A 541 -4.60 -23.09 -3.75
CA ALA A 541 -3.69 -24.12 -3.26
C ALA A 541 -4.00 -25.55 -3.73
N GLU A 542 -5.25 -25.90 -4.03
CA GLU A 542 -5.62 -27.23 -4.55
C GLU A 542 -5.02 -27.51 -5.95
N SER A 543 -4.71 -26.46 -6.72
CA SER A 543 -4.19 -26.56 -8.08
C SER A 543 -2.74 -26.09 -8.23
N ILE A 544 -2.15 -25.50 -7.19
CA ILE A 544 -0.76 -25.05 -7.23
C ILE A 544 0.17 -26.25 -7.09
N GLY A 545 1.12 -26.40 -8.02
CA GLY A 545 2.07 -27.50 -8.03
C GLY A 545 3.33 -27.20 -8.84
N LEU A 546 4.12 -28.24 -9.09
CA LEU A 546 5.29 -28.18 -9.95
C LEU A 546 5.11 -29.12 -11.13
N ASP A 547 5.53 -28.69 -12.31
CA ASP A 547 5.64 -29.56 -13.48
C ASP A 547 6.90 -30.45 -13.41
N ALA A 548 7.10 -31.29 -14.43
CA ALA A 548 8.26 -32.20 -14.51
C ALA A 548 9.63 -31.50 -14.62
N THR A 549 9.64 -30.20 -14.95
CA THR A 549 10.84 -29.38 -15.04
C THR A 549 11.11 -28.57 -13.76
N GLY A 550 10.16 -28.57 -12.82
CA GLY A 550 10.20 -27.78 -11.59
C GLY A 550 9.62 -26.37 -11.74
N ALA A 551 8.93 -26.06 -12.84
CA ALA A 551 8.21 -24.81 -13.02
C ALA A 551 6.87 -24.84 -12.26
N ILE A 552 6.40 -23.67 -11.80
CA ILE A 552 5.21 -23.57 -10.93
C ILE A 552 3.94 -23.49 -11.76
N ASP A 553 3.01 -24.42 -11.57
CA ASP A 553 1.70 -24.38 -12.22
C ASP A 553 0.59 -23.96 -11.24
N GLY A 554 -0.47 -23.34 -11.75
CA GLY A 554 -1.68 -23.01 -11.00
C GLY A 554 -1.60 -21.79 -10.07
N LEU A 555 -0.51 -21.00 -10.11
CA LEU A 555 -0.32 -19.81 -9.26
C LEU A 555 -1.09 -18.56 -9.76
N PHE A 556 -1.47 -18.51 -11.04
CA PHE A 556 -2.10 -17.34 -11.68
C PHE A 556 -3.31 -17.73 -12.54
#